data_AF-A0A069PJH6-F1
#
_entry.id   AF-A0A069PJH6-F1
#
_cell.length_a   1.000
_cell.length_b   1.000
_cell.length_c   1.000
_cell.angle_alpha   90.00
_cell.angle_beta   90.00
_cell.angle_gamma   90.00
#
_symmetry.space_group_name_H-M   'P 1'
#
loop_
_entity.id
_entity.type
_entity.pdbx_description
1 polymer ?
#
loop_
_entity_poly.entity_id
_entity_poly.type
_entity_poly.pdbx_seq_one_letter_code
_entity_poly.pdbx_strand_id
1 'polypeptide(L)'
;MLSAREIYERVSAHLLKQRAVSEDDNGSCRLRSAHGRKCAIGSLVSDDVYDPDIEGIGISYYRHARDGKLLQALYASNVNAYDPSIVELLIELEQVHDDASVDQWPHLLNALGRRHAFI
;
A
#
# COMPACT_ATOMS: atom_id res chain seq x y z
N MET A 1 -13.45 7.13 6.92
CA MET A 1 -12.06 6.64 6.91
C MET A 1 -12.07 5.17 7.26
N LEU A 2 -11.32 4.36 6.53
CA LEU A 2 -11.08 2.96 6.82
C LEU A 2 -10.31 2.84 8.13
N SER A 3 -10.66 1.83 8.92
CA SER A 3 -9.87 1.39 10.06
C SER A 3 -8.58 0.70 9.60
N ALA A 4 -7.60 0.60 10.50
CA ALA A 4 -6.36 -0.13 10.25
C ALA A 4 -6.63 -1.59 9.82
N ARG A 5 -7.63 -2.23 10.44
CA ARG A 5 -8.06 -3.59 10.08
C ARG A 5 -8.63 -3.66 8.66
N GLU A 6 -9.51 -2.73 8.27
CA GLU A 6 -10.07 -2.71 6.91
C GLU A 6 -9.01 -2.44 5.85
N ILE A 7 -8.02 -1.57 6.15
CA ILE A 7 -6.86 -1.34 5.27
C ILE A 7 -6.08 -2.63 5.09
N TYR A 8 -5.72 -3.30 6.19
CA TYR A 8 -5.02 -4.59 6.16
C TYR A 8 -5.78 -5.65 5.36
N GLU A 9 -7.08 -5.83 5.61
CA GLU A 9 -7.91 -6.83 4.93
C GLU A 9 -7.99 -6.54 3.43
N ARG A 10 -8.21 -5.27 3.05
CA ARG A 10 -8.29 -4.84 1.65
C ARG A 10 -6.98 -5.05 0.91
N VAL A 11 -5.86 -4.62 1.48
CA VAL A 11 -4.54 -4.78 0.85
C VAL A 11 -4.16 -6.25 0.78
N SER A 12 -4.36 -7.02 1.86
CA SER A 12 -4.06 -8.45 1.87
C SER A 12 -4.85 -9.20 0.81
N ALA A 13 -6.16 -8.96 0.72
CA ALA A 13 -7.00 -9.57 -0.31
C ALA A 13 -6.56 -9.17 -1.73
N HIS A 14 -6.18 -7.91 -1.93
CA HIS A 14 -5.68 -7.42 -3.23
C HIS A 14 -4.39 -8.11 -3.63
N LEU A 15 -3.36 -8.10 -2.77
CA LEU A 15 -2.06 -8.72 -3.05
C LEU A 15 -2.20 -10.22 -3.33
N LEU A 16 -2.97 -10.93 -2.51
CA LEU A 16 -3.20 -12.37 -2.67
C LEU A 16 -4.02 -12.73 -3.90
N LYS A 17 -4.86 -11.80 -4.39
CA LYS A 17 -5.58 -11.96 -5.66
C LYS A 17 -4.70 -11.65 -6.87
N GLN A 18 -3.91 -10.58 -6.80
CA GLN A 18 -3.07 -10.13 -7.91
C GLN A 18 -1.89 -11.09 -8.15
N ARG A 19 -1.29 -11.62 -7.07
CA ARG A 19 -0.16 -12.57 -7.11
C ARG A 19 0.98 -12.16 -8.05
N ALA A 20 1.24 -10.86 -8.11
CA ALA A 20 2.30 -10.29 -8.92
C ALA A 20 2.64 -8.90 -8.38
N VAL A 21 3.92 -8.57 -8.42
CA VAL A 21 4.41 -7.23 -8.09
C VAL A 21 3.96 -6.20 -9.13
N SER A 22 3.68 -5.00 -8.66
CA SER A 22 3.41 -3.81 -9.47
C SER A 22 4.69 -2.97 -9.52
N GLU A 23 5.44 -3.12 -10.61
CA GLU A 23 6.75 -2.50 -10.82
C GLU A 23 6.88 -1.95 -12.24
N ASP A 24 7.86 -1.09 -12.47
CA ASP A 24 8.31 -0.69 -13.80
C ASP A 24 9.43 -1.60 -14.34
N ASP A 25 9.91 -1.31 -15.56
CA ASP A 25 10.95 -2.11 -16.23
C ASP A 25 12.29 -2.12 -15.47
N ASN A 26 12.49 -1.22 -14.51
CA ASN A 26 13.67 -1.17 -13.65
C ASN A 26 13.46 -1.90 -12.31
N GLY A 27 12.31 -2.55 -12.11
CA GLY A 27 11.93 -3.19 -10.86
C GLY A 27 11.54 -2.22 -9.75
N SER A 28 11.28 -0.94 -10.07
CA SER A 28 10.82 0.02 -9.06
C SER A 28 9.31 -0.09 -8.85
N CYS A 29 8.89 -0.12 -7.59
CA CYS A 29 7.48 -0.20 -7.22
C CYS A 29 6.65 0.93 -7.86
N ARG A 30 5.47 0.58 -8.38
CA ARG A 30 4.49 1.50 -8.97
C ARG A 30 3.15 1.36 -8.28
N LEU A 31 2.54 2.49 -7.92
CA LEU A 31 1.15 2.50 -7.42
C LEU A 31 0.24 1.89 -8.49
N ARG A 32 0.47 2.22 -9.76
CA ARG A 32 -0.11 1.53 -10.93
C ARG A 32 0.95 1.28 -11.99
N SER A 33 1.18 0.00 -12.30
CA SER A 33 2.10 -0.36 -13.39
C SER A 33 1.40 -0.35 -14.75
N ALA A 34 2.19 -0.31 -15.83
CA ALA A 34 1.70 -0.38 -17.20
C ALA A 34 0.93 -1.70 -17.51
N HIS A 35 1.11 -2.73 -16.69
CA HIS A 35 0.41 -4.01 -16.80
C HIS A 35 -0.95 -4.04 -16.08
N GLY A 36 -1.45 -2.88 -15.62
CA GLY A 36 -2.71 -2.78 -14.88
C GLY A 36 -2.65 -3.36 -13.47
N ARG A 37 -1.44 -3.59 -12.94
CA ARG A 37 -1.22 -4.05 -11.56
C ARG A 37 -1.18 -2.84 -10.64
N LYS A 38 -1.56 -3.06 -9.38
CA LYS A 38 -1.46 -2.06 -8.31
C LYS A 38 -0.63 -2.62 -7.17
N CYS A 39 0.26 -1.82 -6.59
CA CYS A 39 1.00 -2.25 -5.39
C CYS A 39 0.10 -2.23 -4.14
N ALA A 40 0.67 -2.48 -2.97
CA ALA A 40 -0.04 -2.40 -1.69
C ALA A 40 -0.76 -1.05 -1.53
N ILE A 41 -0.03 0.06 -1.65
CA ILE A 41 -0.55 1.42 -1.49
C ILE A 41 -1.47 1.81 -2.64
N GLY A 42 -1.08 1.49 -3.89
CA GLY A 42 -1.86 1.78 -5.07
C GLY A 42 -3.24 1.10 -5.09
N SER A 43 -3.40 -0.03 -4.42
CA SER A 43 -4.70 -0.72 -4.26
C SER A 43 -5.73 0.05 -3.43
N LEU A 44 -5.25 0.98 -2.60
CA LEU A 44 -6.08 1.83 -1.75
C LEU A 44 -6.48 3.13 -2.44
N VAL A 45 -5.66 3.64 -3.36
CA VAL A 45 -5.92 4.89 -4.09
C VAL A 45 -7.06 4.69 -5.10
N SER A 46 -8.14 5.46 -4.92
CA SER A 46 -9.29 5.46 -5.83
C SER A 46 -8.89 5.86 -7.25
N ASP A 47 -9.60 5.32 -8.24
CA ASP A 47 -9.37 5.67 -9.64
C ASP A 47 -9.65 7.15 -9.92
N ASP A 48 -10.62 7.76 -9.22
CA ASP A 48 -11.01 9.16 -9.41
C ASP A 48 -9.97 10.19 -8.93
N VAL A 49 -9.02 9.77 -8.10
CA VAL A 49 -7.99 10.65 -7.50
C VAL A 49 -6.58 10.21 -7.84
N TYR A 50 -6.44 9.16 -8.64
CA TYR A 50 -5.13 8.74 -9.12
C TYR A 50 -4.62 9.72 -10.17
N ASP A 51 -3.39 10.17 -9.98
CA ASP A 51 -2.66 11.03 -10.92
C ASP A 51 -1.24 10.47 -11.06
N PRO A 52 -0.70 10.30 -12.27
CA PRO A 52 0.67 9.80 -12.47
C PRO A 52 1.76 10.57 -11.71
N ASP A 53 1.52 11.84 -11.34
CA ASP A 53 2.46 12.65 -10.56
C ASP A 53 2.61 12.19 -9.10
N ILE A 54 1.72 11.32 -8.60
CA ILE A 54 1.82 10.77 -7.22
C ILE A 54 2.72 9.53 -7.17
N GLU A 55 3.19 9.06 -8.33
CA GLU A 55 4.11 7.93 -8.47
C GLU A 55 5.55 8.31 -8.08
N GLY A 56 6.37 7.31 -7.78
CA GLY A 56 7.79 7.51 -7.47
C GLY A 56 8.09 8.04 -6.06
N ILE A 57 7.05 8.20 -5.23
CA ILE A 57 7.19 8.54 -3.81
C ILE A 57 6.67 7.37 -2.98
N GLY A 58 7.56 6.70 -2.23
CA GLY A 58 7.18 5.64 -1.30
C GLY A 58 6.50 6.19 -0.05
N ILE A 59 5.60 5.40 0.56
CA ILE A 59 4.83 5.87 1.73
C ILE A 59 5.73 6.18 2.94
N SER A 60 6.91 5.57 3.03
CA SER A 60 7.92 5.81 4.06
C SER A 60 8.43 7.26 4.12
N TYR A 61 8.39 8.01 3.02
CA TYR A 61 8.73 9.44 2.99
C TYR A 61 7.87 10.25 3.96
N TYR A 62 6.62 9.81 4.18
CA TYR A 62 5.63 10.52 4.99
C TYR A 62 5.71 10.23 6.48
N ARG A 63 6.72 9.47 6.96
CA ARG A 63 7.06 9.43 8.40
C ARG A 63 7.44 10.80 8.95
N HIS A 64 8.01 11.66 8.11
CA HIS A 64 8.56 12.95 8.52
C HIS A 64 7.96 14.13 7.75
N ALA A 65 7.32 13.88 6.60
CA ALA A 65 6.58 14.89 5.86
C ALA A 65 5.17 15.09 6.42
N ARG A 66 4.67 16.33 6.38
CA ARG A 66 3.34 16.70 6.89
C ARG A 66 2.27 16.85 5.81
N ASP A 67 2.66 16.79 4.54
CA ASP A 67 1.75 16.89 3.41
C ASP A 67 2.42 16.36 2.12
N GLY A 68 1.60 16.10 1.10
CA GLY A 68 2.03 15.72 -0.25
C GLY A 68 0.90 15.08 -1.06
N LYS A 69 1.06 15.05 -2.38
CA LYS A 69 -0.01 14.57 -3.29
C LYS A 69 -0.47 13.14 -2.96
N LEU A 70 0.44 12.23 -2.60
CA LEU A 70 0.07 10.86 -2.21
C LEU A 70 -0.76 10.83 -0.92
N LEU A 71 -0.41 11.62 0.09
CA LEU A 71 -1.21 11.73 1.33
C LEU A 71 -2.62 12.25 1.05
N GLN A 72 -2.72 13.29 0.23
CA GLN A 72 -4.00 13.87 -0.17
C GLN A 72 -4.84 12.86 -0.95
N ALA A 73 -4.25 12.10 -1.87
CA ALA A 73 -4.92 11.05 -2.63
C ALA A 73 -5.40 9.89 -1.74
N LEU A 74 -4.59 9.45 -0.77
CA LEU A 74 -4.97 8.44 0.21
C LEU A 74 -6.12 8.93 1.10
N TYR A 75 -6.05 10.17 1.59
CA TYR A 75 -7.10 10.76 2.41
C TYR A 75 -8.43 10.88 1.64
N ALA A 76 -8.39 11.35 0.40
CA ALA A 76 -9.54 11.37 -0.49
C ALA A 76 -10.07 9.96 -0.80
N SER A 77 -9.23 8.94 -0.71
CA SER A 77 -9.57 7.51 -0.84
C SER A 77 -10.00 6.85 0.48
N ASN A 78 -10.37 7.63 1.49
CA ASN A 78 -10.74 7.17 2.83
C ASN A 78 -9.62 6.47 3.64
N VAL A 79 -8.35 6.72 3.34
CA VAL A 79 -7.21 6.24 4.13
C VAL A 79 -6.57 7.42 4.87
N ASN A 80 -6.64 7.44 6.21
CA ASN A 80 -6.09 8.53 7.00
C ASN A 80 -4.56 8.43 7.14
N ALA A 81 -3.82 8.65 6.05
CA ALA A 81 -2.35 8.61 6.04
C ALA A 81 -1.67 9.82 6.73
N TYR A 82 -2.43 10.66 7.44
CA TYR A 82 -1.89 11.64 8.39
C TYR A 82 -1.77 11.07 9.81
N ASP A 83 -2.39 9.92 10.09
CA ASP A 83 -2.22 9.19 11.34
C ASP A 83 -0.91 8.36 11.28
N PRO A 84 0.06 8.60 12.17
CA PRO A 84 1.32 7.87 12.18
C PRO A 84 1.15 6.35 12.29
N SER A 85 0.12 5.86 13.01
CA SER A 85 -0.13 4.43 13.12
C SER A 85 -0.59 3.80 11.80
N ILE A 86 -1.34 4.56 11.01
CA ILE A 86 -1.75 4.14 9.66
C ILE A 86 -0.56 4.19 8.71
N VAL A 87 0.27 5.22 8.79
CA VAL A 87 1.52 5.31 7.99
C VAL A 87 2.41 4.10 8.27
N GLU A 88 2.62 3.73 9.54
CA GLU A 88 3.41 2.54 9.87
C GLU A 88 2.81 1.25 9.29
N LEU A 89 1.49 1.05 9.39
CA LEU A 89 0.83 -0.10 8.77
C LEU A 89 1.02 -0.12 7.24
N LEU A 90 0.89 1.03 6.58
CA LEU A 90 1.08 1.13 5.14
C LEU A 90 2.52 0.79 4.73
N ILE A 91 3.52 1.25 5.49
CA ILE A 91 4.93 0.91 5.25
C ILE A 91 5.14 -0.60 5.37
N GLU A 92 4.58 -1.24 6.38
CA GLU A 92 4.73 -2.68 6.57
C GLU A 92 4.06 -3.50 5.46
N LEU A 93 2.92 -3.03 4.95
CA LEU A 93 2.25 -3.64 3.79
C LEU A 93 3.04 -3.43 2.49
N GLU A 94 3.65 -2.26 2.30
CA GLU A 94 4.57 -1.97 1.19
C GLU A 94 5.80 -2.89 1.25
N GLN A 95 6.41 -3.06 2.42
CA GLN A 95 7.55 -3.97 2.62
C GLN A 95 7.22 -5.43 2.28
N VAL A 96 6.02 -5.92 2.61
CA VAL A 96 5.63 -7.28 2.20
C VAL A 96 5.55 -7.40 0.68
N HIS A 97 5.11 -6.35 -0.03
CA HIS A 97 5.05 -6.34 -1.49
C HIS A 97 6.43 -6.21 -2.14
N ASP A 98 7.29 -5.32 -1.62
CA ASP A 98 8.56 -4.94 -2.23
C ASP A 98 9.71 -5.91 -1.87
N ASP A 99 9.77 -6.41 -0.64
CA ASP A 99 10.94 -7.14 -0.11
C ASP A 99 10.78 -8.68 -0.13
N ALA A 100 9.58 -9.19 -0.40
CA ALA A 100 9.29 -10.62 -0.32
C ALA A 100 8.78 -11.20 -1.64
N SER A 101 9.11 -12.46 -1.88
CA SER A 101 8.58 -13.17 -3.04
C SER A 101 7.07 -13.43 -2.88
N VAL A 102 6.34 -13.46 -4.00
CA VAL A 102 4.87 -13.59 -4.01
C VAL A 102 4.38 -14.84 -3.26
N ASP A 103 5.15 -15.93 -3.28
CA ASP A 103 4.85 -17.16 -2.56
C ASP A 103 4.95 -17.02 -1.03
N GLN A 104 5.72 -16.05 -0.53
CA GLN A 104 5.84 -15.73 0.90
C GLN A 104 4.71 -14.81 1.41
N TRP A 105 4.05 -14.05 0.53
CA TRP A 105 3.02 -13.08 0.91
C TRP A 105 1.92 -13.64 1.83
N PRO A 106 1.33 -14.84 1.59
CA PRO A 106 0.30 -15.38 2.49
C PRO A 106 0.78 -15.54 3.93
N HIS A 107 2.03 -15.99 4.11
CA HIS A 107 2.62 -16.19 5.42
C HIS A 107 2.92 -14.85 6.12
N LEU A 108 3.54 -13.92 5.40
CA LEU A 108 3.93 -12.61 5.93
C LEU A 108 2.71 -11.74 6.27
N LEU A 109 1.69 -11.73 5.40
CA LEU A 109 0.44 -11.02 5.67
C LEU A 109 -0.30 -11.63 6.88
N ASN A 110 -0.27 -12.95 7.06
CA ASN A 110 -0.85 -13.58 8.25
C ASN A 110 -0.09 -13.18 9.53
N ALA A 111 1.24 -13.20 9.49
CA ALA A 111 2.07 -12.78 10.61
C ALA A 111 1.84 -11.30 10.97
N LEU A 112 1.73 -10.43 9.97
CA LEU A 112 1.38 -9.01 10.13
C LEU A 112 0.01 -8.84 10.80
N GLY A 113 -1.02 -9.55 10.31
CA GLY A 113 -2.36 -9.50 10.87
C GLY A 113 -2.42 -9.91 12.34
N ARG A 114 -1.70 -10.98 12.73
CA ARG A 114 -1.59 -11.42 14.13
C ARG A 114 -0.89 -10.39 15.01
N ARG A 115 0.19 -9.80 14.52
CA ARG A 115 0.98 -8.80 15.26
C ARG A 115 0.17 -7.57 15.62
N HIS A 116 -0.75 -7.16 14.75
CA HIS A 116 -1.67 -6.05 14.98
C HIS A 116 -3.03 -6.47 15.57
N ALA A 117 -3.22 -7.75 15.89
CA ALA A 117 -4.49 -8.32 16.37
C ALA A 117 -5.70 -8.07 15.44
N PHE A 118 -5.47 -8.08 14.12
CA PHE A 118 -6.52 -7.99 13.12
C PHE A 118 -7.19 -9.34 12.84
N ILE A 119 -6.48 -10.44 13.11
CA ILE A 119 -6.89 -11.84 12.93
C ILE A 119 -6.44 -12.72 14.11
#